data_AF-A0A942L541-F1
#
_entry.id   AF-A0A942L541-F1
#
_cell.length_a   1.000
_cell.length_b   1.000
_cell.length_c   1.000
_cell.angle_alpha   90.00
_cell.angle_beta   90.00
_cell.angle_gamma   90.00
#
_symmetry.space_group_name_H-M   'P 1'
#
loop_
_entity.id
_entity.type
_entity.pdbx_description
1 polymer ?
#
loop_
_entity_poly.entity_id
_entity_poly.type
_entity_poly.pdbx_seq_one_letter_code
_entity_poly.pdbx_strand_id
1 'polypeptide(L)'
;MRNIVNLTLIVIILVVVVYLIERYIISTKEVFIHIVDNVEPLYVYLLFTLSESFLGLIPPDLFIVWSEPQAISFGINKWWLVALLAVLSYLGGLLSFLIGRKTAKIPVVNNWLLVKNQKIFIYLQKWGGFFIVTAALFPLPYSMVTLLAGMTSYPIRWLLVLGIFRIVRFFVYAIFLFYIF
;
A
#
# COMPACT_ATOMS: atom_id res chain seq x y z
N MET A 1 7.30 -4.00 41.00
CA MET A 1 5.93 -3.45 41.06
C MET A 1 5.88 -1.93 40.89
N ARG A 2 6.66 -1.12 41.62
CA ARG A 2 6.64 0.36 41.53
C ARG A 2 6.90 0.95 40.13
N ASN A 3 7.80 0.37 39.35
CA ASN A 3 8.07 0.84 37.97
C ASN A 3 6.90 0.58 37.01
N ILE A 4 6.14 -0.49 37.20
CA ILE A 4 4.97 -0.80 36.36
C ILE A 4 3.87 0.22 36.63
N VAL A 5 3.62 0.54 37.90
CA VAL A 5 2.63 1.55 38.29
C VAL A 5 2.98 2.93 37.71
N ASN A 6 4.23 3.36 37.79
CA ASN A 6 4.67 4.64 37.20
C ASN A 6 4.49 4.66 35.68
N LEU A 7 4.78 3.55 34.99
CA LEU A 7 4.61 3.43 33.55
C LEU A 7 3.12 3.52 33.18
N THR A 8 2.24 2.83 33.91
CA THR A 8 0.79 2.88 33.70
C THR A 8 0.25 4.30 33.92
N LEU A 9 0.73 5.00 34.94
CA LEU A 9 0.32 6.37 35.25
C LEU A 9 0.75 7.34 34.13
N ILE A 10 1.96 7.20 33.61
CA ILE A 10 2.45 7.99 32.47
C ILE A 10 1.60 7.74 31.23
N VAL A 11 1.25 6.48 30.93
CA VAL A 11 0.39 6.14 29.78
C VAL A 11 -0.99 6.75 29.93
N ILE A 12 -1.61 6.66 31.12
CA ILE A 12 -2.93 7.25 31.38
C ILE A 12 -2.88 8.77 31.21
N ILE A 13 -1.87 9.45 31.77
CA ILE A 13 -1.70 10.89 31.62
C ILE A 13 -1.56 11.25 30.14
N LEU A 14 -0.75 10.52 29.37
CA LEU A 14 -0.56 10.76 27.95
C LEU A 14 -1.87 10.60 27.17
N VAL A 15 -2.65 9.54 27.43
CA VAL A 15 -3.96 9.32 26.79
C VAL A 15 -4.95 10.44 27.14
N VAL A 16 -5.00 10.88 28.40
CA VAL A 16 -5.88 11.97 28.84
C VAL A 16 -5.48 13.29 28.20
N VAL A 17 -4.18 13.60 28.12
CA VAL A 17 -3.69 14.81 27.46
C VAL A 17 -4.05 14.80 25.97
N VAL A 18 -3.80 13.69 25.26
CA VAL A 18 -4.18 13.55 23.84
C VAL A 18 -5.69 13.73 23.65
N TYR A 19 -6.51 13.09 24.50
CA TYR A 19 -7.96 13.23 24.47
C TYR A 19 -8.42 14.67 24.70
N LEU A 20 -7.81 15.40 25.64
CA LEU A 20 -8.13 16.80 25.91
C LEU A 20 -7.75 17.71 24.75
N ILE A 21 -6.59 17.49 24.11
CA ILE A 21 -6.16 18.24 22.92
C ILE A 21 -7.17 18.03 21.79
N GLU A 22 -7.56 16.78 21.53
CA GLU A 22 -8.53 16.43 20.48
C GLU A 22 -9.93 16.99 20.74
N ARG A 23 -10.34 17.06 22.01
CA ARG A 23 -11.65 17.59 22.41
C ARG A 23 -11.73 19.11 22.42
N TYR A 24 -10.66 19.81 22.82
CA TYR A 24 -10.72 21.23 23.18
C TYR A 24 -9.81 22.16 22.37
N ILE A 25 -8.76 21.66 21.72
CA ILE A 25 -7.79 22.51 21.03
C ILE A 25 -7.99 22.43 19.52
N ILE A 26 -7.70 21.27 18.92
CA ILE A 26 -7.73 21.08 17.47
C ILE A 26 -8.14 19.63 17.19
N SER A 27 -9.15 19.43 16.34
CA SER A 27 -9.52 18.09 15.89
C SER A 27 -8.47 17.54 14.93
N THR A 28 -8.04 16.29 15.13
CA THR A 28 -7.19 15.55 14.20
C THR A 28 -7.73 15.58 12.77
N LYS A 29 -9.06 15.56 12.61
CA LYS A 29 -9.77 15.64 11.33
C LYS A 29 -9.63 17.00 10.66
N GLU A 30 -9.71 18.09 11.42
CA GLU A 30 -9.58 19.46 10.89
C GLU A 30 -8.15 19.73 10.40
N VAL A 31 -7.13 19.29 11.14
CA VAL A 31 -5.73 19.36 10.67
C VAL A 31 -5.54 18.57 9.40
N PHE A 32 -6.09 17.36 9.35
CA PHE A 32 -5.98 16.51 8.18
C PHE A 32 -6.63 17.16 6.96
N ILE A 33 -7.86 17.66 7.07
CA ILE A 33 -8.57 18.37 5.98
C ILE A 33 -7.77 19.59 5.53
N HIS A 34 -7.25 20.39 6.47
CA HIS A 34 -6.44 21.55 6.14
C HIS A 34 -5.15 21.16 5.38
N ILE A 35 -4.51 20.04 5.72
CA ILE A 35 -3.37 19.52 4.96
C ILE A 35 -3.81 19.08 3.56
N VAL A 36 -4.90 18.33 3.45
CA VAL A 36 -5.43 17.85 2.16
C VAL A 36 -5.75 19.00 1.21
N ASP A 37 -6.34 20.08 1.71
CA ASP A 37 -6.73 21.23 0.90
C ASP A 37 -5.54 22.09 0.44
N ASN A 38 -4.40 22.02 1.14
CA ASN A 38 -3.21 22.82 0.82
C ASN A 38 -2.13 22.04 0.06
N VAL A 39 -2.24 20.71 -0.03
CA VAL A 39 -1.29 19.87 -0.75
C VAL A 39 -1.81 19.59 -2.15
N GLU A 40 -0.98 19.84 -3.16
CA GLU A 40 -1.35 19.58 -4.55
C GLU A 40 -1.64 18.08 -4.76
N PRO A 41 -2.84 17.71 -5.23
CA PRO A 41 -3.27 16.32 -5.45
C PRO A 41 -2.29 15.50 -6.29
N LEU A 42 -1.67 16.13 -7.29
CA LEU A 42 -0.72 15.49 -8.20
C LEU A 42 0.47 14.90 -7.44
N TYR A 43 1.05 15.62 -6.46
CA TYR A 43 2.19 15.12 -5.70
C TYR A 43 1.83 13.89 -4.87
N VAL A 44 0.61 13.85 -4.31
CA VAL A 44 0.11 12.71 -3.54
C VAL A 44 0.02 11.47 -4.43
N TYR A 45 -0.56 11.60 -5.62
CA TYR A 45 -0.68 10.48 -6.56
C TYR A 45 0.65 10.04 -7.15
N LEU A 46 1.58 10.98 -7.40
CA LEU A 46 2.94 10.65 -7.82
C LEU A 46 3.68 9.90 -6.73
N LEU A 47 3.66 10.38 -5.49
CA LEU A 47 4.28 9.72 -4.35
C LEU A 47 3.70 8.32 -4.15
N PHE A 48 2.37 8.19 -4.20
CA PHE A 48 1.68 6.91 -4.14
C PHE A 48 2.15 5.95 -5.23
N THR A 49 2.12 6.39 -6.49
CA THR A 49 2.47 5.56 -7.66
C THR A 49 3.93 5.14 -7.62
N LEU A 50 4.84 6.05 -7.24
CA LEU A 50 6.26 5.73 -7.08
C LEU A 50 6.47 4.74 -5.94
N SER A 51 5.87 4.99 -4.77
CA SER A 51 5.92 4.05 -3.64
C SER A 51 5.45 2.66 -4.07
N GLU A 52 4.29 2.58 -4.72
CA GLU A 52 3.69 1.33 -5.21
C GLU A 52 4.46 0.67 -6.35
N SER A 53 5.31 1.38 -7.09
CA SER A 53 6.09 0.80 -8.19
C SER A 53 7.43 0.22 -7.72
N PHE A 54 8.00 0.72 -6.63
CA PHE A 54 9.34 0.32 -6.18
C PHE A 54 9.34 -0.53 -4.91
N LEU A 55 8.64 -0.08 -3.86
CA LEU A 55 8.83 -0.62 -2.51
C LEU A 55 7.52 -1.04 -1.82
N GLY A 56 6.39 -0.42 -2.18
CA GLY A 56 5.08 -0.70 -1.56
C GLY A 56 5.07 -0.44 -0.06
N LEU A 57 5.95 0.44 0.44
CA LEU A 57 6.15 0.66 1.87
C LEU A 57 5.10 1.57 2.49
N ILE A 58 4.62 2.56 1.73
CA ILE A 58 3.58 3.46 2.23
C ILE A 58 2.25 2.71 2.14
N PRO A 59 1.53 2.52 3.26
CA PRO A 59 0.25 1.84 3.26
C PRO A 59 -0.74 2.53 2.32
N PRO A 60 -1.39 1.80 1.39
CA PRO A 60 -2.39 2.37 0.50
C PRO A 60 -3.61 2.92 1.26
N ASP A 61 -3.82 2.42 2.48
CA ASP A 61 -4.88 2.84 3.40
C ASP A 61 -4.85 4.34 3.70
N LEU A 62 -3.65 4.93 3.82
CA LEU A 62 -3.47 6.37 4.02
C LEU A 62 -4.03 7.17 2.85
N PHE A 63 -3.79 6.70 1.63
CA PHE A 63 -4.27 7.36 0.41
C PHE A 63 -5.77 7.16 0.21
N ILE A 64 -6.33 6.04 0.67
CA ILE A 64 -7.78 5.82 0.67
C ILE A 64 -8.46 6.82 1.61
N VAL A 65 -7.97 7.01 2.83
CA VAL A 65 -8.50 8.02 3.76
C VAL A 65 -8.35 9.44 3.19
N TRP A 66 -7.23 9.73 2.54
CA TRP A 66 -7.00 11.01 1.86
C TRP A 66 -8.03 11.29 0.75
N SER A 67 -8.51 10.26 0.07
CA SER A 67 -9.40 10.41 -1.07
C SER A 67 -10.79 10.98 -0.72
N GLU A 68 -11.25 10.85 0.52
CA GLU A 68 -12.58 11.34 0.93
C GLU A 68 -12.68 12.87 1.00
N PRO A 69 -11.88 13.58 1.82
CA PRO A 69 -11.91 15.05 1.84
C PRO A 69 -11.53 15.65 0.48
N GLN A 70 -10.62 14.99 -0.25
CA GLN A 70 -10.25 15.42 -1.59
C GLN A 70 -11.40 15.30 -2.61
N ALA A 71 -12.20 14.23 -2.53
CA ALA A 71 -13.38 14.08 -3.39
C ALA A 71 -14.43 15.16 -3.11
N ILE A 72 -14.59 15.54 -1.84
CA ILE A 72 -15.47 16.65 -1.42
C ILE A 72 -14.96 17.97 -2.03
N SER A 73 -13.66 18.25 -1.90
CA SER A 73 -13.01 19.45 -2.45
C SER A 73 -13.19 19.56 -3.98
N PHE A 74 -13.11 18.43 -4.68
CA PHE A 74 -13.32 18.35 -6.13
C PHE A 74 -14.79 18.29 -6.57
N GLY A 75 -15.75 18.09 -5.65
CA GLY A 75 -17.16 17.90 -5.99
C GLY A 75 -17.46 16.61 -6.75
N ILE A 76 -16.62 15.58 -6.60
CA ILE A 76 -16.77 14.27 -7.27
C ILE A 76 -17.11 13.17 -6.27
N ASN A 77 -17.62 12.04 -6.77
CA ASN A 77 -17.87 10.88 -5.92
C ASN A 77 -16.53 10.25 -5.46
N LYS A 78 -16.34 10.07 -4.15
CA LYS A 78 -15.14 9.46 -3.53
C LYS A 78 -14.74 8.12 -4.11
N TRP A 79 -15.69 7.31 -4.57
CA TRP A 79 -15.41 6.02 -5.20
C TRP A 79 -14.61 6.14 -6.50
N TRP A 80 -14.68 7.27 -7.20
CA TRP A 80 -13.83 7.52 -8.38
C TRP A 80 -12.37 7.68 -8.03
N LEU A 81 -12.06 8.36 -6.92
CA LEU A 81 -10.69 8.49 -6.44
C LEU A 81 -10.15 7.16 -5.90
N VAL A 82 -10.98 6.37 -5.22
CA VAL A 82 -10.62 4.99 -4.82
C VAL A 82 -10.33 4.12 -6.05
N ALA A 83 -11.15 4.23 -7.11
CA ALA A 83 -10.91 3.53 -8.36
C ALA A 83 -9.59 3.97 -9.03
N LEU A 84 -9.30 5.27 -9.06
CA LEU A 84 -8.04 5.81 -9.57
C LEU A 84 -6.85 5.24 -8.81
N LEU A 85 -6.88 5.28 -7.48
CA LEU A 85 -5.84 4.72 -6.61
C LEU A 85 -5.66 3.21 -6.86
N ALA A 86 -6.76 2.46 -6.97
CA ALA A 86 -6.72 1.04 -7.27
C ALA A 86 -6.04 0.73 -8.61
N VAL A 87 -6.36 1.50 -9.65
CA VAL A 87 -5.76 1.37 -10.99
C VAL A 87 -4.28 1.73 -10.97
N LEU A 88 -3.91 2.85 -10.34
CA LEU A 88 -2.51 3.26 -10.18
C LEU A 88 -1.70 2.19 -9.42
N SER A 89 -2.28 1.61 -8.38
CA SER A 89 -1.67 0.54 -7.58
C SER A 89 -1.47 -0.76 -8.37
N TYR A 90 -2.45 -1.12 -9.20
CA TYR A 90 -2.36 -2.25 -10.11
C TYR A 90 -1.28 -2.04 -11.18
N LEU A 91 -1.24 -0.84 -11.79
CA LEU A 91 -0.22 -0.47 -12.76
C LEU A 91 1.18 -0.42 -12.12
N GLY A 92 1.30 0.06 -10.88
CA GLY A 92 2.55 0.08 -10.13
C GLY A 92 3.15 -1.33 -9.99
N GLY A 93 2.35 -2.32 -9.58
CA GLY A 93 2.83 -3.70 -9.51
C GLY A 93 3.11 -4.34 -10.88
N LEU A 94 2.41 -3.92 -11.94
CA LEU A 94 2.74 -4.33 -13.30
C LEU A 94 4.12 -3.77 -13.72
N LEU A 95 4.42 -2.50 -13.38
CA LEU A 95 5.73 -1.90 -13.60
C LEU A 95 6.80 -2.63 -12.79
N SER A 96 6.55 -2.95 -11.52
CA SER A 96 7.47 -3.74 -10.69
C SER A 96 7.79 -5.10 -11.31
N PHE A 97 6.78 -5.78 -11.86
CA PHE A 97 6.96 -7.04 -12.58
C PHE A 97 7.85 -6.88 -13.83
N LEU A 98 7.61 -5.85 -14.63
CA LEU A 98 8.42 -5.58 -15.82
C LEU A 98 9.86 -5.24 -15.46
N ILE A 99 10.07 -4.46 -14.39
CA ILE A 99 11.39 -4.18 -13.81
C ILE A 99 12.05 -5.50 -13.40
N GLY A 100 11.37 -6.33 -12.59
CA GLY A 100 11.89 -7.62 -12.15
C GLY A 100 12.31 -8.53 -13.32
N ARG A 101 11.50 -8.58 -14.38
CA ARG A 101 11.81 -9.35 -15.59
C ARG A 101 13.02 -8.82 -16.35
N LYS A 102 13.24 -7.51 -16.37
CA LYS A 102 14.46 -6.90 -16.94
C LYS A 102 15.67 -7.16 -16.05
N THR A 103 15.53 -7.02 -14.73
CA THR A 103 16.60 -7.22 -13.75
C THR A 103 17.12 -8.66 -13.76
N ALA A 104 16.25 -9.66 -13.97
CA ALA A 104 16.68 -11.05 -14.10
C ALA A 104 17.57 -11.34 -15.33
N LYS A 105 17.59 -10.47 -16.35
CA LYS A 105 18.49 -10.62 -17.50
C LYS A 105 19.92 -10.17 -17.20
N ILE A 106 20.14 -9.44 -16.10
CA ILE A 106 21.47 -8.97 -15.71
C ILE A 106 22.28 -10.18 -15.22
N PRO A 107 23.45 -10.49 -15.81
CA PRO A 107 24.19 -11.72 -15.55
C PRO A 107 24.60 -11.88 -14.08
N VAL A 108 24.91 -10.78 -13.39
CA VAL A 108 25.22 -10.76 -11.95
C VAL A 108 24.01 -11.22 -11.11
N VAL A 109 22.82 -10.69 -11.41
CA VAL A 109 21.58 -11.04 -10.71
C VAL A 109 21.16 -12.46 -11.05
N ASN A 110 21.28 -12.85 -12.31
CA ASN A 110 20.94 -14.20 -12.76
C ASN A 110 21.84 -15.25 -12.11
N ASN A 111 23.15 -15.03 -12.04
CA ASN A 111 24.07 -15.93 -11.33
C ASN A 111 23.77 -15.98 -9.83
N TRP A 112 23.44 -14.86 -9.19
CA TRP A 112 23.01 -14.85 -7.79
C TRP A 112 21.72 -15.65 -7.58
N LEU A 113 20.73 -15.49 -8.47
CA LEU A 113 19.45 -16.20 -8.46
C LEU A 113 19.62 -17.71 -8.67
N LEU A 114 20.40 -18.09 -9.67
CA LEU A 114 20.60 -19.48 -10.09
C LEU A 114 21.58 -20.25 -9.20
N VAL A 115 22.53 -19.61 -8.54
CA VAL A 115 23.53 -20.33 -7.72
C VAL A 115 23.15 -20.35 -6.25
N LYS A 116 22.51 -19.30 -5.72
CA LYS A 116 22.26 -19.17 -4.27
C LYS A 116 20.85 -19.62 -3.85
N ASN A 117 19.84 -19.50 -4.71
CA ASN A 117 18.42 -19.54 -4.30
C ASN A 117 17.48 -20.38 -5.20
N GLN A 118 17.99 -21.40 -5.91
CA GLN A 118 17.18 -22.22 -6.84
C GLN A 118 15.87 -22.77 -6.24
N LYS A 119 15.90 -23.20 -4.96
CA LYS A 119 14.71 -23.73 -4.28
C LYS A 119 13.60 -22.68 -4.17
N ILE A 120 13.94 -21.46 -3.73
CA ILE A 120 12.99 -20.34 -3.60
C ILE A 120 12.37 -20.01 -4.95
N PHE A 121 13.17 -20.08 -6.02
CA PHE A 121 12.72 -19.81 -7.38
C PHE A 121 11.71 -20.84 -7.89
N ILE A 122 11.95 -22.14 -7.66
CA ILE A 122 11.02 -23.22 -8.02
C ILE A 122 9.70 -23.07 -7.24
N TYR A 123 9.76 -22.73 -5.95
CA TYR A 123 8.56 -22.46 -5.16
C TYR A 123 7.80 -21.24 -5.68
N LEU A 124 8.48 -20.14 -6.01
CA LEU A 124 7.85 -18.94 -6.57
C LEU A 124 7.29 -19.18 -7.98
N GLN A 125 7.89 -20.03 -8.80
CA GLN A 125 7.30 -20.39 -10.09
C GLN A 125 6.04 -21.24 -9.93
N LYS A 126 6.07 -22.22 -9.01
CA LYS A 126 4.94 -23.13 -8.79
C LYS A 126 3.78 -22.48 -8.04
N TRP A 127 4.08 -21.65 -7.05
CA TRP A 127 3.11 -20.99 -6.16
C TRP A 127 2.98 -19.48 -6.40
N GLY A 128 3.59 -18.95 -7.45
CA GLY A 128 3.61 -17.50 -7.74
C GLY A 128 2.23 -16.89 -7.81
N GLY A 129 1.25 -17.60 -8.36
CA GLY A 129 -0.13 -17.14 -8.38
C GLY A 129 -0.73 -16.97 -6.98
N PHE A 130 -0.49 -17.92 -6.08
CA PHE A 130 -0.94 -17.84 -4.69
C PHE A 130 -0.28 -16.64 -3.97
N PHE A 131 1.01 -16.43 -4.17
CA PHE A 131 1.71 -15.27 -3.60
C PHE A 131 1.20 -13.94 -4.15
N ILE A 132 0.91 -13.86 -5.46
CA ILE A 132 0.35 -12.65 -6.08
C ILE A 132 -1.04 -12.35 -5.50
N VAL A 133 -1.93 -13.34 -5.38
CA VAL A 133 -3.28 -13.14 -4.83
C VAL A 133 -3.23 -12.72 -3.37
N THR A 134 -2.41 -13.39 -2.57
CA THR A 134 -2.26 -13.04 -1.16
C THR A 134 -1.68 -11.62 -1.02
N ALA A 135 -0.66 -11.27 -1.80
CA ALA A 135 -0.11 -9.92 -1.77
C ALA A 135 -1.09 -8.85 -2.28
N ALA A 136 -2.00 -9.20 -3.20
CA ALA A 136 -3.01 -8.30 -3.73
C ALA A 136 -4.13 -8.02 -2.72
N LEU A 137 -4.49 -9.02 -1.90
CA LEU A 137 -5.59 -8.93 -0.93
C LEU A 137 -5.16 -8.44 0.45
N PHE A 138 -3.98 -8.86 0.92
CA PHE A 138 -3.48 -8.55 2.25
C PHE A 138 -2.63 -7.26 2.25
N PRO A 139 -2.37 -6.66 3.44
CA PRO A 139 -1.47 -5.51 3.58
C PRO A 139 0.01 -5.94 3.45
N LEU A 140 0.33 -6.64 2.37
CA LEU A 140 1.67 -7.06 2.01
C LEU A 140 2.19 -6.18 0.85
N PRO A 141 3.52 -6.02 0.72
CA PRO A 141 4.11 -5.23 -0.36
C PRO A 141 3.93 -5.94 -1.71
N TYR A 142 2.84 -5.63 -2.41
CA TYR A 142 2.50 -6.20 -3.70
C TYR A 142 3.58 -5.96 -4.76
N SER A 143 4.18 -4.78 -4.78
CA SER A 143 5.29 -4.41 -5.68
C SER A 143 6.48 -5.36 -5.55
N MET A 144 6.83 -5.75 -4.32
CA MET A 144 7.92 -6.68 -4.07
C MET A 144 7.59 -8.09 -4.58
N VAL A 145 6.36 -8.57 -4.34
CA VAL A 145 5.92 -9.90 -4.81
C VAL A 145 5.85 -9.95 -6.33
N THR A 146 5.32 -8.91 -6.96
CA THR A 146 5.24 -8.82 -8.44
C THR A 146 6.61 -8.64 -9.08
N LEU A 147 7.54 -7.94 -8.43
CA LEU A 147 8.94 -7.86 -8.85
C LEU A 147 9.61 -9.24 -8.81
N LEU A 148 9.45 -9.99 -7.72
CA LEU A 148 9.96 -11.37 -7.60
C LEU A 148 9.31 -12.32 -8.62
N ALA A 149 8.01 -12.17 -8.87
CA ALA A 149 7.31 -12.89 -9.93
C ALA A 149 7.88 -12.57 -11.33
N GLY A 150 8.26 -11.31 -11.57
CA GLY A 150 8.95 -10.88 -12.79
C GLY A 150 10.33 -11.49 -12.93
N MET A 151 11.10 -11.50 -11.84
CA MET A 151 12.43 -12.11 -11.79
C MET A 151 12.38 -13.62 -12.04
N THR A 152 11.29 -14.27 -11.61
CA THR A 152 11.07 -15.71 -11.79
C THR A 152 10.51 -16.11 -13.15
N SER A 153 10.34 -15.16 -14.07
CA SER A 153 9.69 -15.37 -15.37
C SER A 153 8.27 -15.94 -15.25
N TYR A 154 7.54 -15.57 -14.19
CA TYR A 154 6.13 -15.94 -14.05
C TYR A 154 5.32 -15.40 -15.24
N PRO A 155 4.35 -16.15 -15.78
CA PRO A 155 3.57 -15.71 -16.95
C PRO A 155 2.75 -14.45 -16.66
N ILE A 156 3.01 -13.38 -17.43
CA ILE A 156 2.35 -12.06 -17.28
C ILE A 156 0.82 -12.14 -17.39
N ARG A 157 0.28 -13.06 -18.20
CA ARG A 157 -1.18 -13.25 -18.37
C ARG A 157 -1.85 -13.54 -17.02
N TRP A 158 -1.22 -14.38 -16.21
CA TRP A 158 -1.73 -14.72 -14.88
C TRP A 158 -1.57 -13.56 -13.90
N LEU A 159 -0.47 -12.81 -13.97
CA LEU A 159 -0.35 -11.58 -13.18
C LEU A 159 -1.49 -10.59 -13.48
N LEU A 160 -1.86 -10.41 -14.76
CA LEU A 160 -2.92 -9.48 -15.12
C LEU A 160 -4.27 -9.90 -14.54
N VAL A 161 -4.61 -11.18 -14.61
CA VAL A 161 -5.86 -11.71 -14.05
C VAL A 161 -5.86 -11.65 -12.52
N LEU A 162 -4.78 -12.10 -11.88
CA LEU A 162 -4.70 -12.18 -10.43
C LEU A 162 -4.50 -10.80 -9.78
N GLY A 163 -3.92 -9.84 -10.49
CA GLY A 163 -3.79 -8.47 -9.98
C GLY A 163 -5.14 -7.75 -9.85
N ILE A 164 -6.22 -8.23 -10.46
CA ILE A 164 -7.58 -7.67 -10.30
C ILE A 164 -8.02 -7.74 -8.82
N PHE A 165 -7.57 -8.73 -8.06
CA PHE A 165 -7.83 -8.81 -6.61
C PHE A 165 -7.34 -7.57 -5.86
N ARG A 166 -6.34 -6.87 -6.39
CA ARG A 166 -5.87 -5.61 -5.83
C ARG A 166 -6.94 -4.54 -5.88
N ILE A 167 -7.68 -4.46 -6.98
CA ILE A 167 -8.79 -3.51 -7.11
C ILE A 167 -9.85 -3.82 -6.06
N VAL A 168 -10.21 -5.10 -5.91
CA VAL A 168 -11.18 -5.54 -4.90
C VAL A 168 -10.75 -5.10 -3.49
N ARG A 169 -9.48 -5.29 -3.13
CA ARG A 169 -8.94 -4.85 -1.83
C ARG A 169 -9.19 -3.36 -1.58
N PHE A 170 -8.88 -2.49 -2.54
CA PHE A 170 -9.07 -1.04 -2.37
C PHE A 170 -10.52 -0.66 -2.06
N PHE A 171 -11.48 -1.26 -2.76
CA PHE A 171 -12.90 -1.01 -2.49
C PHE A 171 -13.34 -1.57 -1.14
N VAL A 172 -12.94 -2.80 -0.80
CA VAL A 172 -13.27 -3.42 0.49
C VAL A 172 -12.74 -2.56 1.63
N TYR A 173 -11.48 -2.13 1.56
CA TYR A 173 -10.86 -1.30 2.58
C TYR A 173 -11.47 0.10 2.65
N ALA A 174 -11.81 0.69 1.50
CA ALA A 174 -12.52 1.98 1.46
C ALA A 174 -13.87 1.92 2.17
N ILE A 175 -14.64 0.83 2.05
CA ILE A 175 -15.90 0.66 2.81
C ILE A 175 -15.63 0.72 4.32
N PHE A 176 -14.62 0.00 4.81
CA PHE A 176 -14.28 0.01 6.24
C PHE A 176 -13.76 1.37 6.71
N LEU A 177 -12.85 1.98 5.95
CA LEU A 177 -12.22 3.24 6.32
C LEU A 177 -13.23 4.40 6.31
N PHE A 178 -14.08 4.50 5.29
CA PHE A 178 -15.13 5.52 5.22
C PHE A 178 -16.26 5.33 6.23
N TYR A 179 -16.38 4.15 6.84
CA TYR A 179 -17.31 3.95 7.96
C TYR A 179 -16.70 4.40 9.29
N ILE A 180 -15.37 4.32 9.43
CA ILE A 180 -14.64 4.64 10.65
C ILE A 180 -14.31 6.14 10.76
N PHE A 181 -13.99 6.80 9.64
CA PHE A 181 -13.58 8.21 9.56
C PHE A 181 -14.73 9.16 9.16
#